data_AF-A0A8J4GMK6-F1
#
_entry.id   AF-A0A8J4GMK6-F1
#
_cell.length_a   1.000
_cell.length_b   1.000
_cell.length_c   1.000
_cell.angle_alpha   90.00
_cell.angle_beta   90.00
_cell.angle_gamma   90.00
#
_symmetry.space_group_name_H-M   'P 1'
#
loop_
_entity.id
_entity.type
_entity.pdbx_description
1 polymer ?
#
loop_
_entity_poly.entity_id
_entity_poly.type
_entity_poly.pdbx_seq_one_letter_code
_entity_poly.pdbx_strand_id
1 'polypeptide(L)'
;MSLPPNRLPPPQVTLKHVAIVDLTSLNDFYLQQHKMPPRDAMQVLDVVVRHAFAATLNCTLIGRSIFFTGCLEARPIRFGSVEVIQGVKQAIKATEAGVRINVDATFGAFLAECELGELLFDSLNRRDGDLHEFHVAAKKLVGFKIQFP
;
A
#
# COMPACT_ATOMS: atom_id res chain seq x y z
N MET A 1 -6.63 -21.90 28.73
CA MET A 1 -5.23 -22.36 28.60
C MET A 1 -4.75 -21.92 27.21
N SER A 2 -4.17 -20.72 27.12
CA SER A 2 -3.71 -20.17 25.84
C SER A 2 -2.43 -20.88 25.41
N LEU A 3 -2.40 -21.35 24.17
CA LEU A 3 -1.16 -21.85 23.56
C LEU A 3 -0.18 -20.66 23.44
N PRO A 4 1.10 -20.82 23.81
CA PRO A 4 2.09 -19.77 23.62
C PRO A 4 2.21 -19.45 22.13
N PRO A 5 2.46 -18.18 21.76
CA PRO A 5 2.64 -17.81 20.37
C PRO A 5 3.82 -18.61 19.83
N ASN A 6 3.54 -19.43 18.83
CA ASN A 6 4.53 -20.22 18.11
C ASN A 6 5.47 -19.23 17.41
N ARG A 7 6.52 -18.77 18.11
CA ARG A 7 7.51 -17.85 17.57
C ARG A 7 8.31 -18.62 16.53
N LEU A 8 7.91 -18.46 15.27
CA LEU A 8 8.73 -18.88 14.14
C LEU A 8 10.14 -18.30 14.35
N PRO A 9 11.20 -19.09 14.06
CA PRO A 9 12.55 -18.57 14.12
C PRO A 9 12.68 -17.33 13.22
N PRO A 10 13.53 -16.36 13.59
CA PRO A 10 13.74 -15.19 12.75
C PRO A 10 14.15 -15.64 11.35
N PRO A 11 13.66 -14.97 10.30
CA PRO A 11 13.98 -15.36 8.93
C PRO A 11 15.49 -15.28 8.70
N GLN A 12 16.07 -16.32 8.09
CA GLN A 12 17.44 -16.27 7.60
C GLN A 12 17.48 -15.39 6.36
N VAL A 13 18.18 -14.27 6.43
CA VAL A 13 18.33 -13.30 5.33
C VAL A 13 19.77 -13.30 4.85
N THR A 14 19.97 -13.46 3.54
CA THR A 14 21.28 -13.31 2.90
C THR A 14 21.28 -12.07 2.02
N LEU A 15 22.24 -11.18 2.24
CA LEU A 15 22.44 -9.99 1.41
C LEU A 15 23.62 -10.24 0.47
N LYS A 16 23.42 -9.98 -0.82
CA LYS A 16 24.46 -10.10 -1.85
C LYS A 16 24.49 -8.82 -2.65
N HIS A 17 25.69 -8.28 -2.89
CA HIS A 17 25.88 -7.19 -3.82
C HIS A 17 25.56 -7.65 -5.25
N VAL A 18 24.65 -6.95 -5.93
CA VAL A 18 24.19 -7.31 -7.28
C VAL A 18 24.81 -6.40 -8.34
N ALA A 19 24.73 -5.08 -8.16
CA ALA A 19 25.19 -4.12 -9.14
C ALA A 19 25.43 -2.74 -8.51
N ILE A 20 26.27 -1.94 -9.17
CA ILE A 20 26.37 -0.50 -8.97
C ILE A 20 25.57 0.15 -10.10
N VAL A 21 24.57 0.95 -9.74
CA VAL A 21 23.75 1.69 -10.72
C VAL A 21 24.32 3.09 -10.87
N ASP A 22 24.79 3.42 -12.07
CA ASP A 22 25.33 4.74 -12.38
C ASP A 22 24.19 5.74 -12.68
N LEU A 23 24.10 6.79 -11.86
CA LEU A 23 23.14 7.87 -12.04
C LEU A 23 23.61 8.93 -13.04
N THR A 24 24.90 8.98 -13.40
CA THR A 24 25.41 9.92 -14.41
C THR A 24 24.86 9.63 -15.81
N SER A 25 24.49 8.37 -16.07
CA SER A 25 23.70 7.97 -17.25
C SER A 25 22.41 8.80 -17.49
N LEU A 26 21.83 9.41 -16.46
CA LEU A 26 20.70 10.35 -16.63
C LEU A 26 21.15 11.64 -17.30
N ASN A 27 22.34 12.15 -16.98
CA ASN A 27 22.92 13.32 -17.61
C ASN A 27 23.19 13.05 -19.10
N ASP A 28 23.73 11.89 -19.43
CA ASP A 28 23.98 11.48 -20.82
C ASP A 28 22.67 11.38 -21.62
N PHE A 29 21.59 10.91 -20.99
CA PHE A 29 20.24 10.96 -21.58
C PHE A 29 19.79 12.39 -21.87
N TYR A 30 20.00 13.35 -20.95
CA TYR A 30 19.65 14.76 -21.18
C TYR A 30 20.53 15.46 -22.21
N LEU A 31 21.78 15.02 -22.36
CA LEU A 31 22.67 15.44 -23.44
C LEU A 31 22.35 14.78 -24.79
N GLN A 32 21.22 14.07 -24.90
CA GLN A 32 20.76 13.35 -26.08
C GLN A 32 21.73 12.27 -26.59
N GLN A 33 22.64 11.79 -25.73
CA GLN A 33 23.53 10.68 -26.06
C GLN A 33 22.79 9.33 -26.06
N HIS A 34 21.63 9.27 -25.40
CA HIS A 34 20.74 8.11 -25.38
C HIS A 34 19.33 8.47 -25.85
N LYS A 35 18.70 7.57 -26.61
CA LYS A 35 17.33 7.74 -27.11
C LYS A 35 16.25 7.47 -26.06
N MET A 36 16.57 6.71 -25.01
CA MET A 36 15.63 6.31 -23.96
C MET A 36 16.23 6.57 -22.57
N PRO A 37 15.39 6.87 -21.57
CA PRO A 37 15.87 7.09 -20.22
C PRO A 37 16.48 5.81 -19.63
N PRO A 38 17.58 5.91 -18.86
CA PRO A 38 18.25 4.76 -18.27
C PRO A 38 17.36 4.06 -17.25
N ARG A 39 16.88 2.87 -17.61
CA ARG A 39 15.87 2.11 -16.85
C ARG A 39 16.28 1.87 -15.39
N ASP A 40 17.51 1.43 -15.16
CA ASP A 40 17.96 1.03 -13.83
C ASP A 40 18.13 2.24 -12.91
N ALA A 41 18.65 3.35 -13.42
CA ALA A 41 18.72 4.62 -12.69
C ALA A 41 17.32 5.13 -12.34
N MET A 42 16.39 5.11 -13.30
CA MET A 42 14.99 5.49 -13.05
C MET A 42 14.31 4.57 -12.02
N GLN A 43 14.60 3.27 -12.05
CA GLN A 43 14.07 2.30 -11.09
C GLN A 43 14.63 2.53 -9.68
N VAL A 44 15.93 2.81 -9.54
CA VAL A 44 16.54 3.14 -8.24
C VAL A 44 15.91 4.39 -7.65
N LEU A 45 15.75 5.45 -8.44
CA LEU A 45 15.09 6.67 -7.99
C LEU A 45 13.65 6.39 -7.51
N ASP A 46 12.91 5.57 -8.25
CA ASP A 46 11.53 5.21 -7.92
C ASP A 46 11.43 4.42 -6.62
N VAL A 47 12.37 3.50 -6.35
CA VAL A 47 12.46 2.79 -5.07
C VAL A 47 12.80 3.73 -3.93
N VAL A 48 13.79 4.61 -4.10
CA VAL A 48 14.27 5.53 -3.05
C VAL A 48 13.17 6.51 -2.65
N VAL A 49 12.50 7.14 -3.61
CA VAL A 49 11.43 8.11 -3.34
C VAL A 49 10.25 7.43 -2.64
N ARG A 50 9.80 6.26 -3.14
CA ARG A 50 8.72 5.51 -2.47
C ARG A 50 9.07 5.09 -1.05
N HIS A 51 10.32 4.66 -0.83
CA HIS A 51 10.79 4.32 0.50
C HIS A 51 10.77 5.53 1.43
N ALA A 52 11.21 6.71 0.97
CA ALA A 52 11.17 7.93 1.76
C ALA A 52 9.74 8.28 2.22
N PHE A 53 8.75 8.16 1.33
CA PHE A 53 7.34 8.35 1.72
C PHE A 53 6.88 7.32 2.75
N ALA A 54 7.17 6.04 2.54
CA ALA A 54 6.73 4.97 3.44
C ALA A 54 7.41 4.98 4.81
N ALA A 55 8.67 5.42 4.87
CA ALA A 55 9.41 5.53 6.12
C ALA A 55 8.99 6.75 6.95
N THR A 56 8.53 7.82 6.30
CA THR A 56 8.20 9.09 6.96
C THR A 56 6.72 9.20 7.33
N LEU A 57 5.85 8.57 6.54
CA LEU A 57 4.41 8.62 6.72
C LEU A 57 3.90 7.25 7.16
N ASN A 58 3.08 7.21 8.22
CA ASN A 58 2.29 6.03 8.55
C ASN A 58 1.26 5.80 7.43
N CYS A 59 1.64 4.99 6.44
CA CYS A 59 0.88 4.82 5.21
C CYS A 59 0.91 3.39 4.70
N THR A 60 -0.08 3.06 3.86
CA THR A 60 -0.18 1.78 3.17
C THR A 60 0.14 1.99 1.69
N LEU A 61 1.11 1.24 1.18
CA LEU A 61 1.47 1.23 -0.25
C LEU A 61 0.63 0.19 -1.01
N ILE A 62 -0.09 0.63 -2.04
CA ILE A 62 -0.80 -0.26 -2.97
C ILE A 62 -0.41 0.12 -4.40
N GLY A 63 0.37 -0.75 -5.04
CA GLY A 63 0.92 -0.47 -6.37
C GLY A 63 1.82 0.77 -6.36
N ARG A 64 1.37 1.85 -7.01
CA ARG A 64 2.05 3.18 -7.04
C ARG A 64 1.34 4.25 -6.19
N SER A 65 0.29 3.84 -5.48
CA SER A 65 -0.48 4.72 -4.60
C SER A 65 -0.02 4.57 -3.16
N ILE A 66 -0.01 5.68 -2.45
CA ILE A 66 0.32 5.82 -1.04
C ILE A 66 -0.95 6.29 -0.34
N PHE A 67 -1.52 5.49 0.55
CA PHE A 67 -2.73 5.82 1.30
C PHE A 67 -2.36 6.19 2.74
N PHE A 68 -2.86 7.32 3.23
CA PHE A 68 -2.47 7.88 4.52
C PHE A 68 -3.27 7.25 5.67
N THR A 69 -3.02 5.97 5.94
CA THR A 69 -3.81 5.15 6.88
C THR A 69 -3.58 5.45 8.36
N GLY A 70 -2.41 6.00 8.73
CA GLY A 70 -2.08 6.36 10.12
C GLY A 70 -1.73 7.83 10.31
N CYS A 71 -2.11 8.70 9.37
CA CYS A 71 -1.89 10.14 9.46
C CYS A 71 -3.05 10.80 10.21
N LEU A 72 -2.78 11.41 11.37
CA LEU A 72 -3.81 12.02 12.24
C LEU A 72 -4.59 13.16 11.56
N GLU A 73 -4.00 13.81 10.56
CA GLU A 73 -4.62 14.90 9.80
C GLU A 73 -5.55 14.39 8.70
N ALA A 74 -5.31 13.19 8.18
CA ALA A 74 -6.15 12.56 7.16
C ALA A 74 -7.24 11.73 7.85
N ARG A 75 -8.40 12.35 8.12
CA ARG A 75 -9.54 11.61 8.67
C ARG A 75 -10.26 10.83 7.56
N PRO A 76 -10.31 9.50 7.62
CA PRO A 76 -11.04 8.72 6.63
C PRO A 76 -12.55 8.97 6.74
N ILE A 77 -13.26 8.85 5.62
CA ILE A 77 -14.72 8.96 5.58
C ILE A 77 -15.29 7.55 5.74
N ARG A 78 -16.02 7.31 6.83
CA ARG A 78 -16.55 5.98 7.16
C ARG A 78 -18.00 5.80 6.72
N PHE A 79 -18.28 4.66 6.09
CA PHE A 79 -19.59 4.19 5.67
C PHE A 79 -19.76 2.74 6.12
N GLY A 80 -20.26 2.54 7.35
CA GLY A 80 -20.31 1.22 7.99
C GLY A 80 -18.91 0.63 8.21
N SER A 81 -18.70 -0.57 7.67
CA SER A 81 -17.45 -1.34 7.72
C SER A 81 -16.45 -0.95 6.64
N VAL A 82 -16.79 0.02 5.77
CA VAL A 82 -15.90 0.54 4.73
C VAL A 82 -15.48 1.95 5.09
N GLU A 83 -14.22 2.29 4.85
CA GLU A 83 -13.70 3.64 4.97
C GLU A 83 -13.03 4.08 3.67
N VAL A 84 -13.21 5.35 3.31
CA VAL A 84 -12.54 5.97 2.18
C VAL A 84 -11.34 6.73 2.71
N ILE A 85 -10.15 6.28 2.30
CA ILE A 85 -8.87 6.85 2.72
C ILE A 85 -8.28 7.64 1.55
N GLN A 86 -7.88 8.87 1.83
CA GLN A 86 -7.15 9.71 0.89
C GLN A 86 -5.70 9.27 0.77
N GLY A 87 -5.15 9.44 -0.42
CA GLY A 87 -3.76 9.18 -0.71
C GLY A 87 -3.24 9.99 -1.89
N VAL A 88 -2.04 9.64 -2.32
CA VAL A 88 -1.43 10.14 -3.55
C VAL A 88 -0.94 8.99 -4.41
N LYS A 89 -1.15 9.10 -5.72
CA LYS A 89 -0.51 8.23 -6.71
C LYS A 89 0.74 8.94 -7.23
N GLN A 90 1.88 8.28 -7.14
CA GLN A 90 3.14 8.87 -7.57
C GLN A 90 3.81 8.09 -8.71
N ALA A 91 4.52 8.81 -9.58
CA ALA A 91 5.39 8.22 -10.58
C ALA A 91 6.56 9.14 -10.91
N ILE A 92 7.76 8.58 -11.02
CA ILE A 92 8.93 9.31 -11.52
C ILE A 92 8.94 9.23 -13.05
N LYS A 93 9.15 10.37 -13.71
CA LYS A 93 9.23 10.48 -15.17
C LYS A 93 10.46 11.29 -15.57
N ALA A 94 11.17 10.83 -16.59
CA ALA A 94 12.13 11.67 -17.29
C ALA A 94 11.37 12.51 -18.33
N THR A 95 11.55 13.82 -18.30
CA THR A 95 11.00 14.77 -19.28
C THR A 95 12.13 15.60 -19.89
N GLU A 96 11.88 16.36 -20.95
CA GLU A 96 12.89 17.24 -21.56
C GLU A 96 13.49 18.25 -20.56
N ALA A 97 12.72 18.63 -19.54
CA ALA A 97 13.13 19.58 -18.50
C ALA A 97 13.70 18.89 -17.24
N GLY A 98 14.13 17.64 -17.35
CA GLY A 98 14.73 16.87 -16.24
C GLY A 98 13.81 15.80 -15.65
N VAL A 99 14.24 15.22 -14.52
CA VAL A 99 13.46 14.22 -13.79
C VAL A 99 12.36 14.92 -12.99
N ARG A 100 11.13 14.44 -13.12
CA ARG A 100 9.94 14.97 -12.44
C ARG A 100 9.24 13.88 -11.66
N ILE A 101 8.68 14.26 -10.52
CA ILE A 101 7.75 13.41 -9.77
C ILE A 101 6.34 13.88 -10.13
N ASN A 102 5.58 13.00 -10.75
CA ASN A 102 4.15 13.20 -10.96
C ASN A 102 3.40 12.74 -9.71
N VAL A 103 2.56 13.59 -9.15
CA VAL A 103 1.77 13.32 -7.94
C VAL A 103 0.32 13.69 -8.20
N ASP A 104 -0.58 12.73 -8.09
CA ASP A 104 -2.02 12.91 -8.29
C ASP A 104 -2.78 12.47 -7.03
N ALA A 105 -3.79 13.23 -6.63
CA ALA A 105 -4.65 12.84 -5.52
C ALA A 105 -5.41 11.54 -5.86
N THR A 106 -5.57 10.66 -4.88
CA THR A 106 -6.31 9.41 -5.05
C THR A 106 -7.09 9.05 -3.78
N PHE A 107 -8.13 8.24 -3.94
CA PHE A 107 -8.95 7.75 -2.84
C PHE A 107 -9.11 6.24 -2.99
N GLY A 108 -9.05 5.52 -1.88
CA GLY A 108 -9.19 4.07 -1.85
C GLY A 108 -10.25 3.68 -0.84
N ALA A 109 -11.04 2.66 -1.17
CA ALA A 109 -11.94 2.03 -0.22
C ALA A 109 -11.16 0.94 0.53
N PHE A 110 -11.17 1.05 1.85
CA PHE A 110 -10.55 0.12 2.78
C PHE A 110 -11.62 -0.46 3.69
N LEU A 111 -11.35 -1.65 4.22
CA LEU A 111 -12.14 -2.17 5.32
C LEU A 111 -11.72 -1.43 6.59
N ALA A 112 -12.68 -0.79 7.25
CA ALA A 112 -12.44 -0.15 8.53
C ALA A 112 -12.13 -1.20 9.59
N GLU A 113 -11.29 -0.84 10.56
CA GLU A 113 -11.11 -1.66 11.76
C GLU A 113 -12.46 -1.71 12.51
N CYS A 114 -13.04 -2.90 12.59
CA CYS A 114 -14.35 -3.17 13.17
C CYS A 114 -14.43 -4.60 13.71
N GLU A 115 -15.42 -4.85 14.55
CA GLU A 115 -15.69 -6.21 15.00
C GLU A 115 -16.23 -7.07 13.86
N LEU A 116 -15.91 -8.36 13.85
CA LEU A 116 -16.39 -9.29 12.83
C LEU A 116 -17.93 -9.32 12.76
N GLY A 117 -18.62 -9.16 13.89
CA GLY A 117 -20.08 -9.06 13.95
C GLY A 117 -20.60 -7.85 13.18
N GLU A 118 -20.01 -6.67 13.40
CA GLU A 118 -20.38 -5.43 12.70
C GLU A 118 -20.19 -5.58 11.18
N LEU A 119 -19.04 -6.13 10.76
CA LEU A 119 -18.75 -6.40 9.35
C LEU A 119 -19.79 -7.32 8.70
N LEU A 120 -20.21 -8.37 9.41
CA LEU A 120 -21.20 -9.32 8.90
C LEU A 120 -22.59 -8.69 8.80
N PHE A 121 -23.00 -7.89 9.79
CA PHE A 121 -24.26 -7.14 9.77
C PHE A 121 -24.31 -6.11 8.64
N ASP A 122 -23.22 -5.38 8.43
CA ASP A 122 -23.12 -4.43 7.32
C ASP A 122 -23.21 -5.14 5.97
N SER A 123 -22.61 -6.33 5.82
CA SER A 123 -22.71 -7.13 4.60
C SER A 123 -24.12 -7.66 4.30
N LEU A 124 -24.95 -7.77 5.34
CA LEU A 124 -26.35 -8.20 5.28
C LEU A 124 -27.32 -7.01 5.19
N ASN A 125 -26.83 -5.78 5.39
CA ASN A 125 -27.62 -4.56 5.52
C ASN A 125 -28.73 -4.66 6.59
N ARG A 126 -28.48 -5.41 7.67
CA ARG A 126 -29.44 -5.73 8.74
C ARG A 126 -28.74 -5.83 10.08
N ARG A 127 -29.48 -5.61 11.17
CA ARG A 127 -28.99 -5.69 12.56
C ARG A 127 -29.17 -7.05 13.23
N ASP A 128 -29.80 -7.99 12.52
CA ASP A 128 -30.11 -9.34 13.00
C ASP A 128 -30.25 -10.27 11.79
N GLY A 129 -29.98 -11.56 11.98
CA GLY A 129 -29.97 -12.56 10.91
C GLY A 129 -29.82 -13.99 11.45
N ASP A 130 -30.30 -14.97 10.67
CA ASP A 130 -30.23 -16.37 11.09
C ASP A 130 -28.85 -17.01 10.79
N LEU A 131 -28.65 -18.24 11.30
CA LEU A 131 -27.42 -19.02 11.11
C LEU A 131 -27.07 -19.28 9.63
N HIS A 132 -28.06 -19.33 8.75
CA HIS A 132 -27.87 -19.56 7.32
C HIS A 132 -27.38 -18.28 6.63
N GLU A 133 -28.02 -17.14 6.92
CA GLU A 133 -27.62 -15.83 6.42
C GLU A 133 -26.20 -15.46 6.87
N PHE A 134 -25.86 -15.78 8.13
CA PHE A 134 -24.50 -15.61 8.65
C PHE A 134 -23.49 -16.43 7.86
N HIS A 135 -23.81 -17.69 7.54
CA HIS A 135 -22.94 -18.55 6.73
C HIS A 135 -22.72 -18.00 5.31
N VAL A 136 -23.76 -17.42 4.71
CA VAL A 136 -23.68 -16.78 3.39
C VAL A 136 -22.82 -15.52 3.45
N ALA A 137 -22.98 -14.68 4.48
CA ALA A 137 -22.16 -13.50 4.71
C ALA A 137 -20.68 -13.83 4.94
N ALA A 138 -20.41 -14.84 5.78
CA ALA A 138 -19.04 -15.28 6.08
C ALA A 138 -18.29 -15.76 4.82
N LYS A 139 -18.99 -16.37 3.85
CA LYS A 139 -18.39 -16.73 2.56
C LYS A 139 -17.87 -15.53 1.77
N LYS A 140 -18.45 -14.34 1.95
CA LYS A 140 -17.98 -13.10 1.31
C LYS A 140 -16.71 -12.55 1.97
N LEU A 141 -16.37 -13.01 3.17
CA LEU A 141 -15.20 -12.60 3.93
C LEU A 141 -13.99 -13.53 3.72
N VAL A 142 -14.08 -14.49 2.80
CA VAL A 142 -12.95 -15.35 2.45
C VAL A 142 -11.81 -14.51 1.88
N GLY A 143 -10.62 -14.64 2.48
CA GLY A 143 -9.42 -13.91 2.08
C GLY A 143 -9.13 -12.65 2.89
N PHE A 144 -10.05 -12.25 3.78
CA PHE A 144 -9.79 -11.16 4.74
C PHE A 144 -8.95 -11.66 5.91
N LYS A 145 -8.08 -10.78 6.42
CA LYS A 145 -7.32 -11.05 7.64
C LYS A 145 -8.15 -10.66 8.84
N ILE A 146 -8.31 -11.58 9.79
CA ILE A 146 -9.01 -11.37 11.05
C ILE A 146 -8.01 -11.61 12.18
N GLN A 147 -8.02 -10.74 13.19
CA GLN A 147 -7.24 -10.91 14.39
C GLN A 147 -8.19 -11.27 15.54
N PHE A 148 -7.90 -12.38 16.22
CA PHE A 148 -8.60 -12.74 17.46
C PHE A 148 -7.86 -12.15 18.66
N PRO A 149 -8.58 -11.69 19.70
CA PRO A 149 -7.98 -11.22 20.94
C PRO A 149 -7.19 -12.32 21.67
#